data_AF-A0A918VR88-F1
#
_entry.id   AF-A0A918VR88-F1
#
_cell.length_a   1.000
_cell.length_b   1.000
_cell.length_c   1.000
_cell.angle_alpha   90.00
_cell.angle_beta   90.00
_cell.angle_gamma   90.00
#
_symmetry.space_group_name_H-M   'P 1'
#
loop_
_entity.id
_entity.type
_entity.pdbx_description
1 polymer ?
#
loop_
_entity_poly.entity_id
_entity_poly.type
_entity_poly.pdbx_seq_one_letter_code
_entity_poly.pdbx_strand_id
1 'polypeptide(L)'
;MSNTDFRLTPAHGLSQAVLDLAPAAALVRIFPESPPVTHIFGSDYFRLMVEREVEVEATRLVREHFASVADWRLAHDYHVPTGRLYRTPEPERVGFVPEDDFTFGLKPYRYVASAEDVTR
;
A
#
# COMPACT_ATOMS: atom_id res chain seq x y z
N MET A 1 3.49 -11.14 32.91
CA MET A 1 2.73 -9.92 32.59
C MET A 1 3.69 -8.97 31.89
N SER A 2 3.78 -9.04 30.56
CA SER A 2 4.57 -8.10 29.79
C SER A 2 3.62 -7.04 29.26
N ASN A 3 3.70 -5.86 29.85
CA ASN A 3 3.02 -4.66 29.43
C ASN A 3 3.71 -4.18 28.15
N THR A 4 3.23 -4.64 26.99
CA THR A 4 3.61 -4.03 25.72
C THR A 4 2.70 -2.83 25.55
N ASP A 5 3.20 -1.67 25.94
CA ASP A 5 2.65 -0.37 25.58
C ASP A 5 2.70 -0.26 24.04
N PHE A 6 1.66 -0.76 23.36
CA PHE A 6 1.34 -0.37 22.00
C PHE A 6 0.89 1.07 22.05
N ARG A 7 1.86 1.98 22.11
CA ARG A 7 1.63 3.38 21.74
C ARG A 7 1.15 3.33 20.30
N LEU A 8 -0.17 3.46 20.13
CA LEU A 8 -0.85 3.67 18.87
C LEU A 8 -0.24 4.91 18.22
N THR A 9 0.80 4.71 17.43
CA THR A 9 1.25 5.73 16.50
C THR A 9 0.26 5.76 15.34
N PRO A 10 -0.02 6.94 14.75
CA PRO A 10 -0.91 7.07 13.59
C PRO A 10 -0.56 6.14 12.41
N ALA A 11 0.69 5.65 12.34
CA ALA A 11 1.15 4.66 11.36
C ALA A 11 0.55 3.26 11.55
N HIS A 12 0.21 2.84 12.77
CA HIS A 12 -0.58 1.62 13.00
C HIS A 12 -2.00 1.76 12.46
N GLY A 13 -2.52 2.99 12.33
CA GLY A 13 -3.89 3.24 11.89
C GLY A 13 -4.15 2.84 10.44
N LEU A 14 -3.29 3.22 9.50
CA LEU A 14 -3.54 2.95 8.08
C LEU A 14 -3.42 1.47 7.75
N SER A 15 -2.34 0.80 8.18
CA SER A 15 -2.18 -0.64 7.94
C SER A 15 -3.31 -1.44 8.59
N GLN A 16 -3.70 -1.10 9.82
CA GLN A 16 -4.83 -1.76 10.46
C GLN A 16 -6.15 -1.49 9.71
N ALA A 17 -6.41 -0.25 9.28
CA ALA A 17 -7.61 0.07 8.51
C ALA A 17 -7.70 -0.70 7.19
N VAL A 18 -6.57 -0.89 6.49
CA VAL A 18 -6.52 -1.74 5.30
C VAL A 18 -6.77 -3.21 5.65
N LEU A 19 -6.19 -3.71 6.75
CA LEU A 19 -6.41 -5.08 7.21
C LEU A 19 -7.85 -5.33 7.70
N ASP A 20 -8.52 -4.32 8.25
CA ASP A 20 -9.93 -4.40 8.65
C ASP A 20 -10.85 -4.56 7.42
N LEU A 21 -10.46 -3.97 6.29
CA LEU A 21 -11.14 -4.14 5.00
C LEU A 21 -10.78 -5.48 4.32
N ALA A 22 -9.51 -5.86 4.37
CA ALA A 22 -8.96 -7.05 3.71
C ALA A 22 -7.89 -7.71 4.60
N PRO A 23 -8.26 -8.67 5.48
CA PRO A 23 -7.37 -9.21 6.51
C PRO A 23 -6.09 -9.90 6.01
N ALA A 24 -6.09 -10.37 4.76
CA ALA A 24 -4.96 -11.03 4.14
C ALA A 24 -4.10 -10.09 3.27
N ALA A 25 -4.41 -8.78 3.24
CA ALA A 25 -3.72 -7.83 2.37
C ALA A 25 -2.25 -7.65 2.79
N ALA A 26 -1.33 -7.89 1.86
CA ALA A 26 0.09 -7.56 1.99
C ALA A 26 0.49 -6.34 1.13
N LEU A 27 -0.23 -6.11 0.02
CA LEU A 27 0.06 -5.04 -0.92
C LEU A 27 -1.23 -4.42 -1.46
N VAL A 28 -1.29 -3.09 -1.47
CA VAL A 28 -2.30 -2.33 -2.20
C VAL A 28 -1.60 -1.60 -3.35
N ARG A 29 -1.92 -1.98 -4.58
CA ARG A 29 -1.41 -1.34 -5.79
C ARG A 29 -2.47 -0.41 -6.38
N ILE A 30 -2.05 0.81 -6.68
CA ILE A 30 -2.93 1.91 -7.09
C ILE A 30 -2.43 2.45 -8.43
N PHE A 31 -3.23 2.30 -9.47
CA PHE A 31 -2.95 2.84 -10.80
C PHE A 31 -3.62 4.20 -11.03
N PRO A 32 -3.07 5.05 -11.92
CA PRO A 32 -3.57 6.40 -12.18
C PRO A 32 -4.75 6.47 -13.17
N GLU A 33 -5.25 5.34 -13.70
CA GLU A 33 -6.36 5.32 -14.67
C GLU A 33 -7.62 6.03 -14.14
N SER A 34 -8.54 6.43 -15.00
CA SER A 34 -9.79 7.08 -14.58
C SER A 34 -10.98 6.17 -14.91
N PRO A 35 -11.63 5.53 -13.91
CA PRO A 35 -11.33 5.60 -12.47
C PRO A 35 -10.07 4.79 -12.09
N PRO A 36 -9.39 5.14 -10.98
CA PRO A 36 -8.17 4.47 -10.58
C PRO A 36 -8.44 2.99 -10.32
N VAL A 37 -7.71 2.15 -11.05
CA VAL A 37 -7.73 0.71 -10.84
C VAL A 37 -6.86 0.42 -9.62
N THR A 38 -7.40 -0.40 -8.73
CA THR A 38 -6.73 -0.79 -7.49
C THR A 38 -6.73 -2.30 -7.43
N HIS A 39 -5.62 -2.87 -6.99
CA HIS A 39 -5.52 -4.30 -6.74
C HIS A 39 -4.96 -4.53 -5.34
N ILE A 40 -5.57 -5.48 -4.63
CA ILE A 40 -5.10 -5.94 -3.33
C ILE A 40 -4.49 -7.34 -3.53
N PHE A 41 -3.32 -7.56 -2.95
CA PHE A 41 -2.61 -8.83 -3.03
C PHE A 41 -2.36 -9.42 -1.65
N GLY A 42 -2.34 -10.75 -1.59
CA GLY A 42 -1.94 -11.53 -0.42
C GLY A 42 -0.42 -11.58 -0.21
N SER A 43 0.01 -12.27 0.84
CA SER A 43 1.44 -12.47 1.16
C SER A 43 2.23 -13.11 0.03
N ASP A 44 1.59 -14.01 -0.73
CA ASP A 44 2.22 -14.70 -1.87
C ASP A 44 1.99 -13.95 -3.18
N TYR A 45 1.60 -12.66 -3.08
CA TYR A 45 1.35 -11.73 -4.18
C TYR A 45 0.34 -12.19 -5.25
N PHE A 46 -0.53 -13.13 -4.90
CA PHE A 46 -1.74 -13.38 -5.69
C PHE A 46 -2.78 -12.29 -5.42
N ARG A 47 -3.52 -11.90 -6.46
CA ARG A 47 -4.63 -10.95 -6.30
C ARG A 47 -5.70 -11.59 -5.42
N LEU A 48 -6.10 -10.88 -4.38
CA LEU A 48 -7.21 -11.31 -3.52
C LEU A 48 -8.53 -11.12 -4.26
N MET A 49 -9.45 -12.06 -4.07
CA MET A 49 -10.84 -11.88 -4.47
C MET A 49 -11.54 -11.04 -3.40
N VAL A 50 -11.72 -9.75 -3.69
CA VAL A 50 -12.37 -8.78 -2.82
C VAL A 50 -13.44 -8.02 -3.60
N GLU A 51 -14.44 -7.48 -2.89
CA GLU A 51 -15.47 -6.63 -3.48
C GLU A 51 -14.86 -5.33 -4.02
N ARG A 52 -15.49 -4.74 -5.03
CA ARG A 52 -14.96 -3.52 -5.68
C ARG A 52 -14.92 -2.35 -4.70
N GLU A 53 -15.88 -2.28 -3.81
CA GLU A 53 -16.02 -1.29 -2.74
C GLU A 53 -14.81 -1.33 -1.80
N VAL A 54 -14.30 -2.52 -1.49
CA VAL A 54 -13.08 -2.72 -0.68
C VAL A 54 -11.85 -2.17 -1.39
N GLU A 55 -11.69 -2.44 -2.69
CA GLU A 55 -10.58 -1.89 -3.48
C GLU A 55 -10.64 -0.35 -3.53
N VAL A 56 -11.84 0.22 -3.71
CA VAL A 56 -12.03 1.68 -3.78
C VAL A 56 -11.70 2.33 -2.44
N GLU A 57 -12.20 1.78 -1.34
CA GLU A 57 -11.99 2.34 0.00
C GLU A 57 -10.53 2.23 0.44
N ALA A 58 -9.87 1.09 0.20
CA ALA A 58 -8.45 0.93 0.50
C ALA A 58 -7.61 1.98 -0.26
N THR A 59 -7.93 2.22 -1.54
CA THR A 59 -7.25 3.27 -2.32
C THR A 59 -7.54 4.67 -1.80
N ARG A 60 -8.77 4.96 -1.38
CA ARG A 60 -9.12 6.25 -0.79
C ARG A 60 -8.26 6.50 0.46
N LEU A 61 -8.20 5.53 1.37
CA LEU A 61 -7.44 5.62 2.61
C LEU A 61 -5.95 5.86 2.34
N VAL A 62 -5.33 5.09 1.44
CA VAL A 62 -3.93 5.26 1.08
C VAL A 62 -3.68 6.62 0.41
N ARG A 63 -4.55 7.04 -0.53
CA ARG A 63 -4.40 8.32 -1.23
C ARG A 63 -4.50 9.52 -0.30
N GLU A 64 -5.48 9.51 0.61
CA GLU A 64 -5.66 10.58 1.59
C GLU A 64 -4.48 10.66 2.57
N HIS A 65 -4.02 9.50 3.05
CA HIS A 65 -2.92 9.46 4.01
C HIS A 65 -1.61 10.02 3.41
N PHE A 66 -1.32 9.73 2.13
CA PHE A 66 -0.09 10.18 1.46
C PHE A 66 -0.31 11.37 0.51
N ALA A 67 -1.44 12.09 0.65
CA ALA A 67 -1.87 13.12 -0.31
C ALA A 67 -0.82 14.21 -0.58
N SER A 68 -0.04 14.59 0.43
CA SER A 68 0.94 15.68 0.36
C SER A 68 2.32 15.25 -0.17
N VAL A 69 2.60 13.94 -0.25
CA VAL A 69 3.96 13.42 -0.53
C VAL A 69 4.05 12.62 -1.83
N ALA A 70 2.92 12.15 -2.37
CA ALA A 70 2.88 11.31 -3.56
C ALA A 70 2.32 12.05 -4.78
N ASP A 71 2.91 11.79 -5.96
CA ASP A 71 2.39 12.26 -7.24
C ASP A 71 1.44 11.21 -7.84
N TRP A 72 0.15 11.30 -7.51
CA TRP A 72 -0.88 10.32 -7.90
C TRP A 72 -1.18 10.20 -9.39
N ARG A 73 -0.47 10.96 -10.24
CA ARG A 73 -0.43 10.72 -11.70
C ARG A 73 0.41 9.48 -12.04
N LEU A 74 1.21 8.99 -11.10
CA LEU A 74 2.01 7.77 -11.20
C LEU A 74 1.36 6.63 -10.40
N ALA A 75 1.68 5.40 -10.78
CA ALA A 75 1.24 4.23 -10.02
C ALA A 75 2.08 4.05 -8.74
N HIS A 76 1.41 3.57 -7.68
CA HIS A 76 2.01 3.39 -6.37
C HIS A 76 1.67 2.04 -5.76
N ASP A 77 2.61 1.55 -4.96
CA ASP A 77 2.51 0.33 -4.19
C ASP A 77 2.61 0.66 -2.70
N TYR A 78 1.54 0.41 -1.96
CA TYR A 78 1.52 0.50 -0.50
C TYR A 78 1.72 -0.89 0.11
N HIS A 79 2.84 -1.08 0.82
CA HIS A 79 3.15 -2.32 1.48
C HIS A 79 2.59 -2.32 2.91
N VAL A 80 1.52 -3.09 3.11
CA VAL A 80 0.72 -3.11 4.35
C VAL A 80 1.57 -3.49 5.57
N PRO A 81 2.42 -4.54 5.54
CA PRO A 81 3.21 -4.94 6.70
C PRO A 81 4.20 -3.89 7.20
N THR A 82 4.73 -3.04 6.31
CA THR A 82 5.74 -2.03 6.68
C THR A 82 5.20 -0.60 6.72
N GLY A 83 3.96 -0.37 6.29
CA GLY A 83 3.38 0.97 6.18
C GLY A 83 4.14 1.89 5.22
N ARG A 84 4.78 1.34 4.18
CA ARG A 84 5.64 2.10 3.26
C ARG A 84 4.97 2.23 1.90
N LEU A 85 5.11 3.42 1.32
CA LEU A 85 4.67 3.75 -0.03
C LEU A 85 5.87 3.77 -0.97
N TYR A 86 5.71 3.10 -2.10
CA TYR A 86 6.70 3.00 -3.16
C TYR A 86 6.09 3.42 -4.50
N ARG A 87 6.93 3.86 -5.44
CA ARG A 87 6.53 3.92 -6.85
C ARG A 87 6.43 2.51 -7.40
N THR A 88 5.35 2.19 -8.12
CA THR A 88 5.19 0.89 -8.77
C THR A 88 6.28 0.71 -9.83
N PRO A 89 6.96 -0.44 -9.86
CA PRO A 89 7.92 -0.77 -10.91
C PRO A 89 7.19 -1.03 -12.22
N GLU A 90 7.71 -0.49 -13.34
CA GLU A 90 7.20 -0.77 -14.70
C GLU A 90 5.66 -0.75 -14.76
N PRO A 91 5.01 0.39 -14.42
CA PRO A 91 3.57 0.48 -14.23
C PRO A 91 2.74 0.07 -15.46
N GLU A 92 3.36 0.07 -16.65
CA GLU A 92 2.82 -0.43 -17.91
C GLU A 92 2.68 -1.97 -17.98
N ARG A 93 3.33 -2.73 -17.09
CA ARG A 93 3.27 -4.20 -17.07
C ARG A 93 2.19 -4.69 -16.11
N VAL A 94 0.98 -4.81 -16.65
CA VAL A 94 -0.15 -5.45 -15.96
C VAL A 94 0.24 -6.88 -15.53
N GLY A 95 0.14 -7.18 -14.24
CA GLY A 95 0.46 -8.48 -13.66
C GLY A 95 1.91 -8.67 -13.19
N PHE A 96 2.77 -7.65 -13.29
CA PHE A 96 4.13 -7.72 -12.76
C PHE A 96 4.12 -7.82 -11.22
N VAL A 97 4.60 -8.92 -10.67
CA VAL A 97 4.67 -9.13 -9.21
C VAL A 97 5.99 -8.56 -8.69
N PRO A 98 6.02 -7.80 -7.58
CA PRO A 98 7.26 -7.21 -7.08
C PRO A 98 8.38 -8.21 -6.72
N GLU A 99 8.07 -9.50 -6.54
CA GLU A 99 9.08 -10.56 -6.40
C GLU A 99 9.81 -10.87 -7.72
N ASP A 100 9.17 -10.64 -8.88
CA ASP A 100 9.73 -10.99 -10.20
C ASP A 100 10.99 -10.16 -10.56
N ASP A 101 11.18 -8.98 -9.96
CA ASP A 101 12.43 -8.21 -10.08
C ASP A 101 13.32 -8.26 -8.82
N PHE A 102 12.88 -8.90 -7.73
CA PHE A 102 13.58 -8.93 -6.44
C PHE A 102 13.99 -7.54 -5.90
N THR A 103 13.28 -6.47 -6.25
CA THR A 103 13.69 -5.11 -5.86
C THR A 103 12.66 -4.33 -5.05
N PHE A 104 11.52 -4.93 -4.74
CA PHE A 104 10.51 -4.35 -3.85
C PHE A 104 11.04 -4.14 -2.44
N GLY A 105 10.90 -2.93 -1.90
CA GLY A 105 11.43 -2.56 -0.58
C GLY A 105 12.96 -2.53 -0.45
N LEU A 106 13.71 -2.91 -1.50
CA LEU A 106 15.17 -3.04 -1.49
C LEU A 106 15.90 -1.90 -2.21
N LYS A 107 15.21 -1.16 -3.09
CA LYS A 107 15.79 -0.05 -3.86
C LYS A 107 15.37 1.32 -3.29
N PRO A 108 16.31 2.10 -2.71
CA PRO A 108 16.00 3.38 -2.08
C PRO A 108 15.30 4.39 -2.99
N TYR A 109 15.57 4.38 -4.30
CA TYR A 109 14.99 5.35 -5.25
C TYR A 109 13.48 5.13 -5.50
N ARG A 110 12.93 3.96 -5.13
CA ARG A 110 11.49 3.68 -5.26
C ARG A 110 10.70 4.15 -4.04
N TYR A 111 11.38 4.33 -2.91
CA TYR A 111 10.75 4.81 -1.69
C TYR A 111 10.17 6.21 -1.90
N VAL A 112 8.92 6.39 -1.46
CA VAL A 112 8.26 7.69 -1.44
C VAL A 112 8.17 8.20 -0.01
N ALA A 113 7.50 7.43 0.86
CA ALA A 113 7.30 7.80 2.25
C ALA A 113 6.91 6.57 3.10
N SER A 114 6.95 6.73 4.42
CA SER A 114 6.34 5.81 5.37
C SER A 114 5.18 6.51 6.09
N ALA A 115 4.22 5.74 6.58
CA ALA A 115 3.10 6.28 7.35
C ALA A 115 3.55 7.06 8.62
N GLU A 116 4.73 6.72 9.16
CA GLU A 116 5.33 7.45 10.28
C GLU A 116 5.87 8.83 9.88
N ASP A 117 6.35 8.98 8.64
CA ASP A 117 6.92 10.25 8.16
C ASP A 117 5.85 11.30 7.90
N VAL A 118 4.64 10.87 7.50
CA VAL A 118 3.57 11.79 7.08
C VAL A 118 2.78 12.37 8.25
N THR A 119 2.88 11.77 9.43
CA THR A 119 2.11 12.16 10.63
C THR A 119 2.90 13.04 11.60
N ARG A 120 4.08 13.54 11.19
CA ARG A 120 4.95 14.44 11.96
C ARG A 120 4.79 15.90 11.59
#